data_AF-A0A7S4J725-F1
#
_entry.id   AF-A0A7S4J725-F1
#
_cell.length_a   1.000
_cell.length_b   1.000
_cell.length_c   1.000
_cell.angle_alpha   90.00
_cell.angle_beta   90.00
_cell.angle_gamma   90.00
#
_symmetry.space_group_name_H-M   'P 1'
#
loop_
_entity.id
_entity.type
_entity.pdbx_description
1 polymer ?
#
loop_
_entity_poly.entity_id
_entity_poly.type
_entity_poly.pdbx_seq_one_letter_code
_entity_poly.pdbx_strand_id
1 'polypeptide(L)'
;FNEVAIPEGSAYKAAAVKEQGVAVSNYKAGTDEAKRNEEKLLKLIREPRENSRCFECSTAMDFKTAWASINLGVFICIKCSGIHRSLGVHLSKVKMVHGDDWNDDWVAVMERWGNTRALEFWEARVPPQRPTPEDALAQNQFLKDFIFNKYGGSGGQWRFAADGEPTEWLNFVQLEAGWVRYLDEG
;
A
#
# COMPACT_ATOMS: atom_id res chain seq x y z
N PHE A 1 35.58 -9.92 13.57
CA PHE A 1 36.39 -8.77 13.15
C PHE A 1 36.91 -9.05 11.76
N ASN A 2 36.38 -8.34 10.77
CA ASN A 2 37.08 -7.97 9.55
C ASN A 2 36.29 -6.82 8.97
N GLU A 3 36.76 -5.61 9.25
CA GLU A 3 36.33 -4.39 8.58
C GLU A 3 36.77 -4.48 7.12
N VAL A 4 35.80 -4.42 6.21
CA VAL A 4 36.09 -4.17 4.80
C VAL A 4 36.04 -2.67 4.59
N ALA A 5 37.20 -2.09 4.30
CA ALA A 5 37.34 -0.68 3.96
C ALA A 5 36.55 -0.35 2.69
N ILE A 6 35.77 0.74 2.75
CA ILE A 6 35.06 1.30 1.60
C ILE A 6 36.04 2.22 0.85
N PRO A 7 36.31 2.02 -0.45
CA PRO A 7 37.21 2.88 -1.18
C PRO A 7 36.54 4.22 -1.51
N GLU A 8 37.23 5.32 -1.18
CA GLU A 8 36.83 6.67 -1.57
C GLU A 8 36.85 6.79 -3.11
N GLY A 9 35.78 7.34 -3.68
CA GLY A 9 35.73 7.74 -5.09
C GLY A 9 35.07 6.77 -6.08
N SER A 10 34.36 5.73 -5.64
CA SER A 10 33.46 5.00 -6.54
C SER A 10 32.20 5.83 -6.79
N ALA A 11 31.96 6.18 -8.05
CA ALA A 11 30.78 6.88 -8.52
C ALA A 11 29.51 6.01 -8.42
N TYR A 12 29.13 5.59 -7.21
CA TYR A 12 27.73 5.34 -6.90
C TYR A 12 27.10 6.71 -6.71
N LYS A 13 26.72 7.35 -7.83
CA LYS A 13 25.69 8.39 -7.78
C LYS A 13 24.56 7.79 -6.97
N ALA A 14 24.24 8.42 -5.84
CA ALA A 14 23.02 8.18 -5.11
C ALA A 14 21.88 8.28 -6.14
N ALA A 15 21.44 7.15 -6.67
CA ALA A 15 20.17 7.10 -7.36
C ALA A 15 19.18 7.56 -6.30
N ALA A 16 18.57 8.73 -6.52
CA ALA A 16 17.52 9.22 -5.65
C ALA A 16 16.57 8.05 -5.38
N VAL A 17 16.38 7.70 -4.11
CA VAL A 17 15.44 6.65 -3.75
C VAL A 17 14.07 7.19 -4.16
N LYS A 18 13.60 6.79 -5.35
CA LYS A 18 12.37 7.28 -5.96
C LYS A 18 11.23 6.90 -5.01
N GLU A 19 10.38 7.87 -4.65
CA GLU A 19 9.14 7.55 -3.95
C GLU A 19 8.39 6.48 -4.76
N GLN A 20 7.97 5.41 -4.09
CA GLN A 20 7.26 4.32 -4.73
C GLN A 20 5.75 4.44 -4.54
N GLY A 21 5.00 3.84 -5.47
CA GLY A 21 3.54 3.93 -5.48
C GLY A 21 3.03 5.21 -6.15
N VAL A 22 1.80 5.58 -5.82
CA VAL A 22 1.15 6.80 -6.29
C VAL A 22 1.58 7.99 -5.44
N ALA A 23 1.86 9.12 -6.09
CA ALA A 23 2.08 10.38 -5.41
C ALA A 23 0.82 10.79 -4.62
N VAL A 24 0.99 11.07 -3.33
CA VAL A 24 -0.08 11.49 -2.43
C VAL A 24 0.25 12.85 -1.84
N SER A 25 -0.77 13.68 -1.62
CA SER A 25 -0.60 14.95 -0.96
C SER A 25 -0.29 14.79 0.54
N ASN A 26 0.17 15.88 1.15
CA ASN A 26 0.51 15.93 2.57
C ASN A 26 -0.35 16.93 3.36
N TYR A 27 -1.43 17.46 2.76
CA TYR A 27 -2.27 18.43 3.45
C TYR A 27 -3.12 17.74 4.52
N LYS A 28 -3.38 18.46 5.60
CA LYS A 28 -4.25 18.00 6.67
C LYS A 28 -5.71 18.33 6.34
N ALA A 29 -6.57 17.33 6.38
CA ALA A 29 -8.01 17.51 6.17
C ALA A 29 -8.63 18.43 7.23
N GLY A 30 -9.63 19.21 6.83
CA GLY A 30 -10.52 19.90 7.76
C GLY A 30 -11.47 18.92 8.46
N THR A 31 -12.10 19.34 9.57
CA THR A 31 -13.01 18.48 10.34
C THR A 31 -14.17 17.91 9.50
N ASP A 32 -14.81 18.75 8.68
CA ASP A 32 -15.95 18.33 7.85
C ASP A 32 -15.52 17.37 6.72
N GLU A 33 -14.34 17.61 6.14
CA GLU A 33 -13.73 16.73 5.14
C GLU A 33 -13.40 15.36 5.75
N ALA A 34 -12.69 15.35 6.88
CA ALA A 34 -12.31 14.11 7.58
C ALA A 34 -13.55 13.28 7.95
N LYS A 35 -14.60 13.92 8.46
CA LYS A 35 -15.87 13.26 8.79
C LYS A 35 -16.56 12.66 7.57
N ARG A 36 -16.66 13.41 6.47
CA ARG A 36 -17.22 12.90 5.20
C ARG A 36 -16.40 11.70 4.68
N ASN A 37 -15.09 11.79 4.77
CA ASN A 37 -14.18 10.75 4.29
C ASN A 37 -14.21 9.49 5.16
N GLU A 38 -14.48 9.62 6.45
CA GLU A 38 -14.74 8.48 7.34
C GLU A 38 -15.89 7.60 6.82
N GLU A 39 -16.99 8.22 6.38
CA GLU A 39 -18.15 7.52 5.81
C GLU A 39 -17.81 6.81 4.49
N LYS A 40 -16.97 7.42 3.64
CA LYS A 40 -16.49 6.80 2.39
C LYS A 40 -15.62 5.59 2.68
N LEU A 41 -14.66 5.72 3.61
CA LEU A 41 -13.76 4.63 4.01
C LEU A 41 -14.52 3.45 4.63
N LEU A 42 -15.58 3.71 5.39
CA LEU A 42 -16.45 2.67 5.94
C LEU A 42 -17.12 1.84 4.83
N LYS A 43 -17.48 2.46 3.70
CA LYS A 43 -18.00 1.73 2.53
C LYS A 43 -16.88 0.94 1.84
N LEU A 44 -15.74 1.58 1.59
CA LEU A 44 -14.60 0.94 0.93
C LEU A 44 -14.06 -0.29 1.66
N ILE A 45 -14.01 -0.27 3.01
CA ILE A 45 -13.50 -1.44 3.74
C ILE A 45 -14.47 -2.63 3.68
N ARG A 46 -15.78 -2.36 3.51
CA ARG A 46 -16.81 -3.39 3.41
C ARG A 46 -16.88 -3.97 2.01
N GLU A 47 -16.61 -3.15 0.99
CA GLU A 47 -16.76 -3.51 -0.41
C GLU A 47 -15.66 -2.90 -1.30
N PRO A 48 -15.02 -3.71 -2.18
CA PRO A 48 -15.22 -5.15 -2.38
C PRO A 48 -14.64 -6.02 -1.25
N ARG A 49 -14.97 -7.32 -1.25
CA ARG A 49 -14.60 -8.28 -0.19
C ARG A 49 -13.09 -8.29 0.10
N GLU A 50 -12.27 -8.06 -0.92
CA GLU A 50 -10.81 -8.03 -0.82
C GLU A 50 -10.32 -6.95 0.15
N ASN A 51 -11.03 -5.82 0.28
CA ASN A 51 -10.66 -4.74 1.20
C ASN A 51 -10.85 -5.16 2.67
N SER A 52 -11.81 -6.05 2.94
CA SER A 52 -12.07 -6.58 4.29
C SER A 52 -11.04 -7.62 4.76
N ARG A 53 -10.00 -7.90 3.96
CA ARG A 53 -8.93 -8.84 4.32
C ARG A 53 -7.58 -8.18 4.08
N CYS A 54 -6.64 -8.39 5.00
CA CYS A 54 -5.30 -7.83 4.90
C CYS A 54 -4.64 -8.26 3.59
N PHE A 55 -4.13 -7.30 2.83
CA PHE A 55 -3.48 -7.56 1.55
C PHE A 55 -2.26 -8.49 1.66
N GLU A 56 -1.56 -8.47 2.80
CA GLU A 56 -0.33 -9.24 2.97
C GLU A 56 -0.56 -10.65 3.53
N CYS A 57 -1.37 -10.76 4.58
CA CYS A 57 -1.51 -12.01 5.36
C CYS A 57 -2.93 -12.56 5.37
N SER A 58 -3.85 -11.93 4.65
CA SER A 58 -5.24 -12.38 4.55
C SER A 58 -6.05 -12.38 5.86
N THR A 59 -5.54 -11.85 6.97
CA THR A 59 -6.33 -11.68 8.21
C THR A 59 -7.58 -10.84 7.92
N ALA A 60 -8.74 -11.28 8.41
CA ALA A 60 -9.97 -10.49 8.29
C ALA A 60 -9.85 -9.19 9.09
N MET A 61 -10.40 -8.11 8.54
CA MET A 61 -10.36 -6.77 9.11
C MET A 61 -11.74 -6.14 9.03
N ASP A 62 -11.98 -5.22 9.96
CA ASP A 62 -13.10 -4.30 9.92
C ASP A 62 -12.58 -2.86 9.90
N PHE A 63 -13.51 -1.91 9.85
CA PHE A 63 -13.19 -0.49 9.81
C PHE A 63 -12.27 -0.01 10.95
N LYS A 64 -12.41 -0.60 12.15
CA LYS A 64 -11.66 -0.18 13.34
C LYS A 64 -10.27 -0.81 13.43
N THR A 65 -10.10 -1.97 12.81
CA THR A 65 -8.86 -2.76 12.84
C THR A 65 -8.02 -2.59 11.57
N ALA A 66 -8.61 -2.05 10.51
CA ALA A 66 -7.95 -1.80 9.24
C ALA A 66 -6.98 -0.61 9.31
N TRP A 67 -5.86 -0.81 8.65
CA TRP A 67 -4.87 0.20 8.30
C TRP A 67 -4.77 0.25 6.78
N ALA A 68 -4.14 1.28 6.25
CA ALA A 68 -3.90 1.43 4.83
C ALA A 68 -2.48 1.91 4.56
N SER A 69 -1.93 1.50 3.42
CA SER A 69 -0.82 2.21 2.80
C SER A 69 -1.37 3.11 1.69
N ILE A 70 -1.39 4.42 1.92
CA ILE A 70 -2.11 5.38 1.08
C ILE A 70 -1.43 5.63 -0.27
N ASN A 71 -0.11 5.44 -0.37
CA ASN A 71 0.61 5.55 -1.65
C ASN A 71 0.57 4.22 -2.44
N LEU A 72 0.45 3.08 -1.76
CA LEU A 72 0.35 1.78 -2.43
C LEU A 72 -1.10 1.40 -2.78
N GLY A 73 -2.09 2.04 -2.15
CA GLY A 73 -3.51 1.82 -2.40
C GLY A 73 -4.07 0.54 -1.78
N VAL A 74 -3.47 0.05 -0.68
CA VAL A 74 -3.81 -1.25 -0.06
C VAL A 74 -4.31 -1.13 1.38
N PHE A 75 -5.28 -1.97 1.75
CA PHE A 75 -5.73 -2.19 3.13
C PHE A 75 -4.98 -3.35 3.77
N ILE A 76 -4.44 -3.13 4.96
CA ILE A 76 -3.58 -4.05 5.71
C ILE A 76 -3.94 -4.08 7.20
N CYS A 77 -3.62 -5.17 7.89
CA CYS A 77 -3.90 -5.29 9.31
C CYS A 77 -2.84 -4.55 10.15
N ILE A 78 -3.13 -4.33 11.43
CA ILE A 78 -2.20 -3.68 12.38
C ILE A 78 -0.81 -4.35 12.44
N LYS A 79 -0.75 -5.68 12.28
CA LYS A 79 0.52 -6.42 12.31
C LYS A 79 1.36 -6.14 11.07
N CYS A 80 0.74 -6.14 9.89
CA CYS A 80 1.44 -5.85 8.64
C CYS A 80 1.76 -4.35 8.51
N SER A 81 0.93 -3.47 9.07
CA SER A 81 1.19 -2.03 9.08
C SER A 81 2.49 -1.67 9.82
N GLY A 82 2.85 -2.42 10.87
CA GLY A 82 4.16 -2.29 11.54
C GLY A 82 5.35 -2.64 10.64
N ILE A 83 5.21 -3.64 9.78
CA ILE A 83 6.25 -4.01 8.81
C ILE A 83 6.35 -2.95 7.70
N HIS A 84 5.21 -2.49 7.18
CA HIS A 84 5.17 -1.38 6.21
C HIS A 84 5.84 -0.11 6.75
N ARG A 85 5.66 0.23 8.03
CA ARG A 85 6.38 1.37 8.65
C ARG A 85 7.90 1.16 8.64
N SER A 86 8.36 -0.06 8.86
CA SER A 86 9.79 -0.41 8.87
C SER A 86 10.44 -0.32 7.49
N LEU A 87 9.66 -0.32 6.40
CA LEU A 87 10.15 -0.08 5.04
C LEU A 87 10.62 1.38 4.83
N GLY A 88 10.00 2.32 5.55
CA GLY A 88 10.24 3.76 5.39
C GLY A 88 9.22 4.47 4.50
N VAL A 89 9.05 5.77 4.75
CA VAL A 89 7.99 6.61 4.15
C VAL A 89 8.11 6.81 2.63
N HIS A 90 9.29 6.56 2.07
CA HIS A 90 9.52 6.60 0.63
C HIS A 90 8.97 5.35 -0.09
N LEU A 91 8.69 4.26 0.65
CA LEU A 91 8.08 3.04 0.11
C LEU A 91 6.61 2.90 0.54
N SER A 92 6.30 3.18 1.81
CA SER A 92 4.96 2.98 2.35
C SER A 92 4.57 4.08 3.34
N LYS A 93 3.47 4.76 3.05
CA LYS A 93 2.86 5.82 3.87
C LYS A 93 1.63 5.24 4.56
N VAL A 94 1.73 4.94 5.86
CA VAL A 94 0.72 4.16 6.60
C VAL A 94 -0.24 5.06 7.37
N LYS A 95 -1.55 4.79 7.27
CA LYS A 95 -2.64 5.46 7.99
C LYS A 95 -3.62 4.47 8.62
N MET A 96 -4.20 4.80 9.75
CA MET A 96 -5.29 4.06 10.38
C MET A 96 -6.62 4.48 9.75
N VAL A 97 -7.47 3.52 9.40
CA VAL A 97 -8.69 3.81 8.64
C VAL A 97 -9.71 4.61 9.46
N HIS A 98 -9.97 4.23 10.72
CA HIS A 98 -10.92 4.92 11.63
C HIS A 98 -10.25 5.95 12.57
N GLY A 99 -8.93 6.15 12.50
CA GLY A 99 -8.18 6.88 13.52
C GLY A 99 -7.41 8.12 13.05
N ASP A 100 -7.20 8.27 11.74
CA ASP A 100 -6.50 9.41 11.15
C ASP A 100 -7.50 10.36 10.45
N ASP A 101 -7.12 11.64 10.33
CA ASP A 101 -7.87 12.62 9.52
C ASP A 101 -7.57 12.38 8.04
N TRP A 102 -8.50 11.74 7.32
CA TRP A 102 -8.34 11.41 5.90
C TRP A 102 -8.75 12.56 4.98
N ASN A 103 -7.85 12.88 4.05
CA ASN A 103 -8.08 13.90 3.05
C ASN A 103 -8.63 13.30 1.74
N ASP A 104 -9.22 14.15 0.89
CA ASP A 104 -9.87 13.72 -0.35
C ASP A 104 -8.90 13.01 -1.29
N ASP A 105 -7.65 13.46 -1.40
CA ASP A 105 -6.64 12.83 -2.26
C ASP A 105 -6.35 11.38 -1.82
N TRP A 106 -6.22 11.13 -0.52
CA TRP A 106 -5.93 9.79 -0.01
C TRP A 106 -7.12 8.85 -0.22
N VAL A 107 -8.35 9.33 0.01
CA VAL A 107 -9.55 8.54 -0.28
C VAL A 107 -9.63 8.20 -1.76
N ALA A 108 -9.37 9.17 -2.65
CA ALA A 108 -9.38 8.94 -4.09
C ALA A 108 -8.36 7.89 -4.53
N VAL A 109 -7.17 7.81 -3.90
CA VAL A 109 -6.23 6.71 -4.17
C VAL A 109 -6.83 5.37 -3.75
N MET A 110 -7.44 5.29 -2.56
CA MET A 110 -8.04 4.03 -2.09
C MET A 110 -9.23 3.58 -2.95
N GLU A 111 -10.03 4.51 -3.49
CA GLU A 111 -11.13 4.22 -4.43
C GLU A 111 -10.60 3.67 -5.76
N ARG A 112 -9.53 4.29 -6.28
CA ARG A 112 -8.90 3.90 -7.55
C ARG A 112 -8.14 2.59 -7.46
N TRP A 113 -7.60 2.26 -6.29
CA TRP A 113 -6.88 1.02 -6.05
C TRP A 113 -7.77 -0.01 -5.37
N GLY A 114 -7.76 0.00 -4.03
CA GLY A 114 -8.29 -1.09 -3.23
C GLY A 114 -7.49 -2.37 -3.42
N ASN A 115 -7.74 -3.34 -2.54
CA ASN A 115 -7.04 -4.61 -2.56
C ASN A 115 -7.30 -5.40 -3.85
N THR A 116 -8.48 -5.28 -4.47
CA THR A 116 -8.79 -5.97 -5.73
C THR A 116 -7.83 -5.60 -6.85
N ARG A 117 -7.62 -4.32 -7.13
CA ARG A 117 -6.68 -3.90 -8.19
C ARG A 117 -5.23 -4.01 -7.75
N ALA A 118 -4.97 -3.89 -6.46
CA ALA A 118 -3.66 -4.17 -5.90
C ALA A 118 -3.23 -5.62 -6.15
N LEU A 119 -4.15 -6.60 -6.14
CA LEU A 119 -3.83 -7.99 -6.51
C LEU A 119 -3.30 -8.07 -7.94
N GLU A 120 -3.99 -7.41 -8.88
CA GLU A 120 -3.63 -7.41 -10.30
C GLU A 120 -2.28 -6.75 -10.56
N PHE A 121 -1.96 -5.67 -9.83
CA PHE A 121 -0.68 -5.00 -9.98
C PHE A 121 0.37 -5.58 -9.05
N TRP A 122 0.32 -5.33 -7.74
CA TRP A 122 1.36 -5.65 -6.77
C TRP A 122 1.63 -7.15 -6.61
N GLU A 123 0.73 -8.00 -7.11
CA GLU A 123 0.82 -9.45 -7.02
C GLU A 123 0.68 -10.18 -8.37
N ALA A 124 0.86 -9.48 -9.48
CA ALA A 124 0.87 -10.07 -10.84
C ALA A 124 1.80 -11.29 -10.98
N ARG A 125 2.89 -11.31 -10.20
CA ARG A 125 3.92 -12.35 -10.17
C ARG A 125 4.18 -12.88 -8.76
N VAL A 126 3.13 -12.94 -7.93
CA VAL A 126 3.24 -13.41 -6.54
C VAL A 126 3.65 -14.90 -6.49
N PRO A 127 4.55 -15.31 -5.57
CA PRO A 127 4.86 -16.72 -5.39
C PRO A 127 3.63 -17.50 -4.86
N PRO A 128 3.51 -18.81 -5.16
CA PRO A 128 2.37 -19.62 -4.72
C PRO A 128 2.15 -19.65 -3.20
N GLN A 129 3.25 -19.60 -2.43
CA GLN A 129 3.20 -19.56 -0.98
C GLN A 129 3.03 -18.11 -0.51
N ARG A 130 1.93 -17.83 0.19
CA ARG A 130 1.63 -16.53 0.78
C ARG A 130 1.69 -16.59 2.31
N PRO A 131 2.03 -15.47 2.97
CA PRO A 131 1.90 -15.37 4.41
C PRO A 131 0.46 -15.57 4.88
N THR A 132 0.31 -16.23 6.03
CA THR A 132 -0.97 -16.49 6.66
C THR A 132 -1.21 -15.55 7.85
N PRO A 133 -2.42 -15.53 8.44
CA PRO A 133 -2.67 -14.82 9.69
C PRO A 133 -1.73 -15.23 10.83
N GLU A 134 -1.32 -16.50 10.88
CA GLU A 134 -0.37 -17.02 11.86
C GLU A 134 1.03 -16.42 11.67
N ASP A 135 1.50 -16.28 10.42
CA ASP A 135 2.77 -15.60 10.13
C ASP A 135 2.75 -14.14 10.58
N ALA A 136 1.61 -13.46 10.40
CA ALA A 136 1.39 -12.09 10.87
C ALA A 136 1.32 -11.98 12.38
N LEU A 137 0.71 -12.94 13.06
CA LEU A 137 0.71 -12.99 14.52
C LEU A 137 2.13 -13.20 15.07
N ALA A 138 2.88 -14.12 14.45
CA ALA A 138 4.26 -14.43 14.82
C ALA A 138 5.27 -13.35 14.42
N GLN A 139 4.90 -12.44 13.49
CA GLN A 139 5.81 -11.45 12.90
C GLN A 139 7.11 -12.11 12.41
N ASN A 140 6.98 -13.28 11.79
CA ASN A 140 8.12 -14.11 11.42
C ASN A 140 8.88 -13.53 10.22
N GLN A 141 10.08 -14.10 9.97
CA GLN A 141 10.94 -13.62 8.90
C GLN A 141 10.32 -13.84 7.51
N PHE A 142 9.55 -14.90 7.32
CA PHE A 142 8.87 -15.19 6.05
C PHE A 142 7.93 -14.04 5.64
N LEU A 143 7.08 -13.55 6.55
CA LEU A 143 6.21 -12.40 6.27
C LEU A 143 7.01 -11.13 5.97
N LYS A 144 8.07 -10.87 6.75
CA LYS A 144 8.92 -9.67 6.58
C LYS A 144 9.61 -9.67 5.22
N ASP A 145 10.20 -10.81 4.84
CA ASP A 145 10.86 -10.99 3.55
C ASP A 145 9.85 -10.90 2.41
N PHE A 146 8.66 -11.45 2.58
CA PHE A 146 7.59 -11.35 1.58
C PHE A 146 7.22 -9.89 1.30
N ILE A 147 6.92 -9.11 2.33
CA ILE A 147 6.57 -7.68 2.22
C ILE A 147 7.76 -6.87 1.67
N PHE A 148 8.98 -7.13 2.16
CA PHE A 148 10.18 -6.45 1.69
C PHE A 148 10.44 -6.72 0.20
N ASN A 149 10.32 -7.97 -0.25
CA ASN A 149 10.51 -8.32 -1.66
C ASN A 149 9.41 -7.77 -2.57
N LYS A 150 8.18 -7.64 -2.05
CA LYS A 150 7.06 -7.06 -2.78
C LYS A 150 7.30 -5.58 -3.12
N TYR A 151 7.71 -4.78 -2.12
CA TYR A 151 7.81 -3.32 -2.26
C TYR A 151 9.24 -2.77 -2.23
N GLY A 152 10.08 -3.25 -1.32
CA GLY A 152 11.36 -2.62 -0.98
C GLY A 152 12.62 -3.23 -1.59
N GLY A 153 12.51 -4.20 -2.50
CA GLY A 153 13.62 -5.04 -2.96
C GLY A 153 14.94 -4.30 -3.23
N SER A 154 16.08 -4.93 -2.92
CA SER A 154 17.42 -4.37 -3.13
C SER A 154 17.58 -3.85 -4.57
N GLY A 155 17.80 -2.54 -4.72
CA GLY A 155 17.90 -1.88 -6.03
C GLY A 155 16.60 -1.26 -6.56
N GLY A 156 15.54 -1.16 -5.75
CA GLY A 156 14.31 -0.44 -6.12
C GLY A 156 13.34 -1.23 -7.01
N GLN A 157 13.44 -2.57 -7.01
CA GLN A 157 12.58 -3.43 -7.84
C GLN A 157 11.43 -4.05 -7.05
N TRP A 158 10.22 -3.95 -7.58
CA TRP A 158 9.03 -4.67 -7.10
C TRP A 158 9.00 -6.07 -7.71
N ARG A 159 9.31 -7.10 -6.91
CA ARG A 159 9.48 -8.45 -7.46
C ARG A 159 8.17 -9.08 -7.94
N PHE A 160 7.05 -8.69 -7.35
CA PHE A 160 5.74 -9.30 -7.59
C PHE A 160 4.83 -8.41 -8.44
N ALA A 161 5.16 -7.12 -8.59
CA ALA A 161 4.30 -6.18 -9.29
C ALA A 161 4.19 -6.52 -10.78
N ALA A 162 3.15 -6.03 -11.46
CA ALA A 162 3.07 -6.00 -12.92
C ALA A 162 4.15 -5.08 -13.50
N ASP A 163 4.30 -5.10 -14.82
CA ASP A 163 5.18 -4.15 -15.50
C ASP A 163 4.54 -2.77 -15.58
N GLY A 164 5.38 -1.73 -15.56
CA GLY A 164 4.96 -0.32 -15.64
C GLY A 164 4.93 0.39 -14.29
N GLU A 165 4.57 1.67 -14.34
CA GLU A 165 4.47 2.52 -13.15
C GLU A 165 3.03 2.47 -12.59
N PRO A 166 2.81 2.46 -11.26
CA PRO A 166 1.50 2.24 -10.66
C PRO A 166 0.46 3.28 -11.12
N THR A 167 0.86 4.55 -11.23
CA THR A 167 -0.03 5.64 -11.68
C THR A 167 -0.47 5.47 -13.13
N GLU A 168 0.43 5.03 -14.00
CA GLU A 168 0.12 4.81 -15.42
C GLU A 168 -0.71 3.56 -15.62
N TRP A 169 -0.40 2.50 -14.86
CA TRP A 169 -1.10 1.22 -14.92
C TRP A 169 -2.61 1.37 -14.68
N LEU A 170 -3.00 2.24 -13.72
CA LEU A 170 -4.40 2.57 -13.45
C LEU A 170 -5.17 3.15 -14.65
N ASN A 171 -4.50 3.71 -15.66
CA ASN A 171 -5.17 4.24 -16.84
C ASN A 171 -5.69 3.13 -17.78
N PHE A 172 -5.16 1.92 -17.64
CA PHE A 172 -5.46 0.78 -18.51
C PHE A 172 -6.45 -0.21 -17.89
N VAL A 173 -6.81 -0.04 -16.62
CA VAL A 173 -7.79 -0.88 -15.91
C VAL A 173 -9.21 -0.36 -16.19
N GLN A 174 -10.06 -1.22 -16.77
CA GLN A 174 -11.49 -0.93 -16.87
C GLN A 174 -12.13 -0.97 -15.48
N LEU A 175 -12.86 0.08 -15.10
CA LEU A 175 -13.68 0.07 -13.88
C LEU A 175 -14.88 -0.85 -14.14
N GLU A 176 -15.05 -1.92 -13.35
CA GLU A 176 -16.28 -2.73 -13.41
C GLU A 176 -17.52 -1.88 -13.05
N ALA A 177 -18.65 -2.24 -13.66
CA ALA A 177 -19.90 -1.47 -13.64
C ALA A 177 -20.33 -1.05 -12.22
N GLY A 178 -20.35 0.26 -11.98
CA GLY A 178 -20.85 0.86 -10.73
C GLY A 178 -19.85 1.77 -10.00
N TRP A 179 -18.56 1.68 -10.29
CA TRP A 179 -17.55 2.62 -9.78
C TRP A 179 -17.27 3.69 -10.85
N VAL A 180 -17.91 4.85 -10.74
CA VAL A 180 -17.62 6.04 -11.55
C VAL A 180 -16.38 6.74 -10.98
N ARG A 181 -15.50 7.28 -11.84
CA ARG A 181 -14.42 8.17 -11.35
C ARG A 181 -15.09 9.39 -10.74
N TYR A 182 -14.83 9.70 -9.47
CA TYR A 182 -15.43 10.88 -8.80
C TYR A 182 -15.06 12.22 -9.48
N LEU A 183 -14.05 12.23 -10.36
CA LEU A 183 -13.68 13.37 -11.21
C LEU A 183 -14.59 13.56 -12.45
N ASP A 184 -15.49 12.62 -12.73
CA ASP A 184 -16.47 12.73 -13.81
C ASP A 184 -17.83 13.28 -13.30
N GLU A 185 -17.95 13.60 -12.00
CA GLU A 185 -19.05 14.38 -11.45
C GLU A 185 -18.62 15.85 -11.34
N GLY A 186 -18.81 16.57 -12.45
CA GLY A 186 -18.81 18.04 -12.50
C GLY A 186 -20.18 18.62 -12.22
#